data_AF-A0A662JZM0-F1
#
_entry.id   AF-A0A662JZM0-F1
#
_cell.length_a   1.000
_cell.length_b   1.000
_cell.length_c   1.000
_cell.angle_alpha   90.00
_cell.angle_beta   90.00
_cell.angle_gamma   90.00
#
_symmetry.space_group_name_H-M   'P 1'
#
loop_
_entity.id
_entity.type
_entity.pdbx_description
1 polymer ?
#
loop_
_entity_poly.entity_id
_entity_poly.type
_entity_poly.pdbx_seq_one_letter_code
_entity_poly.pdbx_strand_id
1 'polypeptide(L)'
;MEREGILDKVKKTLADAKFQVSVLDSSRPMSFDILARKRNTLLIIKVLTNIDAFSEDAANDLKTLSALLGGSPLIIGEKSSL
;
A
#
# COMPACT_ATOMS: atom_id res chain seq x y z
N MET A 1 -7.58 13.52 -4.87
CA MET A 1 -6.36 13.98 -4.17
C MET A 1 -5.13 13.62 -5.00
N GLU A 2 -3.99 14.32 -4.87
CA GLU A 2 -2.73 13.84 -5.44
C GLU A 2 -2.24 12.61 -4.67
N ARG A 3 -1.61 11.66 -5.37
CA ARG A 3 -1.17 10.37 -4.81
C ARG A 3 -0.29 10.54 -3.56
N GLU A 4 0.60 11.53 -3.58
CA GLU A 4 1.50 11.85 -2.47
C GLU A 4 0.74 12.28 -1.20
N GLY A 5 -0.37 13.00 -1.36
CA GLY A 5 -1.25 13.35 -0.24
C GLY A 5 -1.90 12.12 0.41
N ILE A 6 -2.28 11.12 -0.38
CA ILE A 6 -2.81 9.86 0.15
C ILE A 6 -1.70 9.08 0.86
N LEU A 7 -0.50 8.98 0.25
CA LEU A 7 0.66 8.31 0.85
C LEU A 7 1.02 8.91 2.21
N ASP A 8 1.08 10.24 2.33
CA ASP A 8 1.43 10.91 3.58
C ASP A 8 0.38 10.65 4.68
N LYS A 9 -0.91 10.70 4.33
CA LYS A 9 -1.99 10.35 5.26
C LYS A 9 -1.93 8.91 5.74
N VAL A 10 -1.68 7.96 4.84
CA VAL A 10 -1.54 6.54 5.19
C VAL A 10 -0.32 6.34 6.08
N LYS A 11 0.83 6.91 5.72
CA LYS A 11 2.06 6.86 6.52
C LYS A 11 1.84 7.41 7.93
N LYS A 12 1.23 8.60 8.04
CA LYS A 12 0.94 9.23 9.33
C LYS A 12 0.02 8.37 10.19
N THR A 13 -1.07 7.87 9.60
CA THR A 13 -2.04 6.99 10.29
C THR A 13 -1.37 5.73 10.84
N LEU A 14 -0.50 5.08 10.05
CA LEU A 14 0.24 3.90 10.47
C LEU A 14 1.28 4.23 11.56
N ALA A 15 1.98 5.35 11.43
CA ALA A 15 2.95 5.80 12.42
C ALA A 15 2.29 6.14 13.77
N ASP A 16 1.14 6.82 13.75
CA ASP A 16 0.33 7.11 14.94
C ASP A 16 -0.12 5.81 15.63
N ALA A 17 -0.50 4.81 14.82
CA ALA A 17 -0.79 3.45 15.27
C ALA A 17 0.45 2.62 15.68
N LYS A 18 1.65 3.23 15.72
CA LYS A 18 2.92 2.61 16.13
C LYS A 18 3.42 1.50 15.22
N PHE A 19 3.13 1.56 13.92
CA PHE A 19 3.85 0.79 12.92
C PHE A 19 5.21 1.43 12.61
N GLN A 20 6.22 0.61 12.33
CA GLN A 20 7.40 1.03 11.59
C GLN A 20 7.05 1.06 10.11
N VAL A 21 7.20 2.22 9.46
CA VAL A 21 6.73 2.46 8.10
C VAL A 21 7.90 2.75 7.17
N SER A 22 7.96 2.06 6.04
CA SER A 22 8.84 2.36 4.92
C SER A 22 7.99 2.70 3.69
N VAL A 23 8.26 3.84 3.07
CA VAL A 23 7.61 4.28 1.83
C VAL A 23 8.61 4.10 0.71
N LEU A 24 8.20 3.43 -0.37
CA LEU A 24 9.08 3.21 -1.52
C LEU A 24 9.12 4.44 -2.41
N ASP A 25 10.32 4.70 -2.91
CA ASP A 25 10.59 5.73 -3.89
C ASP A 25 9.86 5.40 -5.21
N SER A 26 9.22 6.41 -5.81
CA SER A 26 8.44 6.30 -7.04
C SER A 26 9.29 5.99 -8.29
N SER A 27 10.61 6.06 -8.19
CA SER A 27 11.56 5.76 -9.27
C SER A 27 11.55 4.30 -9.74
N ARG A 28 10.92 3.37 -9.01
CA ARG A 28 10.78 1.97 -9.44
C ARG A 28 9.32 1.52 -9.41
N PRO A 29 8.76 1.02 -10.52
CA PRO A 29 7.42 0.46 -10.52
C PRO A 29 7.42 -0.81 -9.66
N MET A 30 6.78 -0.73 -8.51
CA MET A 30 6.59 -1.84 -7.58
C MET A 30 5.09 -2.11 -7.40
N SER A 31 4.74 -3.38 -7.13
CA SER A 31 3.37 -3.82 -6.90
C SER A 31 2.75 -3.26 -5.60
N PHE A 32 3.54 -2.55 -4.78
CA PHE A 32 3.16 -1.89 -3.54
C PHE A 32 3.97 -0.60 -3.33
N ASP A 33 3.50 0.25 -2.43
CA ASP A 33 4.09 1.57 -2.18
C ASP A 33 4.57 1.74 -0.73
N ILE A 34 3.97 1.01 0.22
CA ILE A 34 4.30 1.11 1.65
C ILE A 34 4.47 -0.30 2.24
N LEU A 35 5.51 -0.46 3.05
CA LEU A 35 5.64 -1.56 4.01
C LEU A 35 5.43 -1.01 5.42
N ALA A 36 4.59 -1.68 6.20
CA ALA A 36 4.37 -1.32 7.60
C ALA A 36 4.44 -2.53 8.51
N ARG A 37 5.33 -2.51 9.50
CA ARG A 37 5.52 -3.61 10.46
C ARG A 37 5.14 -3.18 11.87
N LYS A 38 4.36 -4.02 12.57
CA LYS A 38 4.11 -3.91 14.00
C LYS A 38 4.00 -5.29 14.62
N ARG A 39 4.96 -5.65 15.48
CA ARG A 39 5.07 -7.01 16.06
C ARG A 39 5.01 -8.06 14.94
N ASN A 40 4.05 -8.96 14.98
CA ASN A 40 3.87 -10.05 14.02
C ASN A 40 3.10 -9.62 12.76
N THR A 41 2.58 -8.39 12.69
CA THR A 41 1.83 -7.89 11.53
C THR A 41 2.77 -7.19 10.56
N LEU A 42 2.81 -7.67 9.31
CA LEU A 42 3.37 -6.97 8.16
C LEU A 42 2.24 -6.59 7.22
N LEU A 43 2.11 -5.30 6.91
CA LEU A 43 1.23 -4.80 5.87
C LEU A 43 2.04 -4.44 4.64
N ILE A 44 1.56 -4.87 3.48
CA ILE A 44 2.12 -4.55 2.17
C ILE A 44 1.03 -3.80 1.41
N ILE A 45 1.22 -2.50 1.26
CA ILE A 45 0.12 -1.59 0.95
C ILE A 45 0.35 -0.97 -0.43
N LYS A 46 -0.65 -1.09 -1.30
CA LYS A 46 -0.73 -0.34 -2.56
C LYS A 46 -1.65 0.86 -2.38
N VAL A 47 -1.20 2.02 -2.83
CA VAL A 47 -1.94 3.29 -2.82
C VAL A 47 -2.31 3.70 -4.25
N LEU A 48 -3.60 3.95 -4.47
CA LEU A 48 -4.17 4.30 -5.77
C LEU A 48 -4.97 5.60 -5.68
N THR A 49 -4.85 6.46 -6.68
CA THR A 49 -5.71 7.65 -6.83
C THR A 49 -7.07 7.31 -7.45
N ASN A 50 -7.15 6.17 -8.16
CA ASN A 50 -8.38 5.59 -8.67
C ASN A 50 -8.36 4.09 -8.39
N ILE A 51 -9.11 3.62 -7.40
CA ILE A 51 -9.12 2.20 -7.03
C ILE A 51 -9.73 1.31 -8.13
N ASP A 52 -10.62 1.86 -8.98
CA ASP A 52 -11.26 1.12 -10.07
C ASP A 52 -10.27 0.76 -11.20
N ALA A 53 -9.09 1.39 -11.23
CA ALA A 53 -8.02 1.10 -12.19
C ALA A 53 -7.09 -0.05 -11.75
N PHE A 54 -7.37 -0.71 -10.62
CA PHE A 54 -6.52 -1.81 -10.13
C PHE A 54 -6.72 -3.08 -10.97
N SER A 55 -5.65 -3.55 -11.61
CA SER A 55 -5.71 -4.75 -12.47
C SER A 55 -5.60 -6.05 -11.69
N GLU A 56 -6.12 -7.13 -12.29
CA GLU A 56 -6.00 -8.49 -11.74
C GLU A 56 -4.53 -8.93 -11.62
N ASP A 57 -3.69 -8.62 -12.61
CA ASP A 57 -2.26 -8.94 -12.57
C ASP A 57 -1.57 -8.27 -11.37
N ALA A 58 -1.83 -6.98 -11.14
CA ALA A 58 -1.28 -6.27 -9.99
C ALA A 58 -1.80 -6.85 -8.66
N ALA A 59 -3.04 -7.32 -8.63
CA ALA A 59 -3.62 -8.00 -7.47
C ALA A 59 -2.90 -9.34 -7.19
N ASN A 60 -2.63 -10.12 -8.23
CA ASN A 60 -1.96 -11.41 -8.14
C ASN A 60 -0.49 -11.25 -7.71
N ASP A 61 0.21 -10.25 -8.23
CA ASP A 61 1.57 -9.91 -7.79
C ASP A 61 1.60 -9.53 -6.31
N LEU A 62 0.70 -8.63 -5.89
CA LEU A 62 0.62 -8.16 -4.51
C LEU A 62 0.28 -9.31 -3.55
N LYS A 63 -0.65 -10.20 -3.93
CA LYS A 63 -0.99 -11.41 -3.16
C LYS A 63 0.22 -12.35 -3.05
N THR A 64 0.91 -12.61 -4.16
CA THR A 64 2.07 -13.52 -4.20
C THR A 64 3.20 -13.00 -3.32
N LEU A 65 3.57 -11.73 -3.47
CA LEU A 65 4.56 -11.07 -2.62
C LEU A 65 4.17 -11.11 -1.14
N SER A 66 2.88 -10.89 -0.84
CA SER A 66 2.40 -10.92 0.53
C SER A 66 2.48 -12.30 1.15
N ALA A 67 2.11 -13.35 0.41
CA ALA A 67 2.25 -14.73 0.86
C ALA A 67 3.72 -15.09 1.12
N LEU A 68 4.63 -14.71 0.20
CA LEU A 68 6.07 -14.98 0.33
C LEU A 68 6.70 -14.29 1.54
N LEU A 69 6.25 -13.09 1.88
CA LEU A 69 6.78 -12.29 2.99
C LEU A 69 6.05 -12.52 4.32
N GLY A 70 5.01 -13.36 4.33
CA GLY A 70 4.13 -13.54 5.50
C GLY A 70 3.41 -12.25 5.90
N GLY A 71 3.09 -11.40 4.92
CA GLY A 71 2.38 -10.13 5.09
C GLY A 71 0.92 -10.20 4.68
N SER A 72 0.16 -9.20 5.09
CA SER A 72 -1.22 -8.98 4.65
C SER A 72 -1.24 -7.89 3.56
N PRO A 73 -1.75 -8.19 2.35
CA PRO A 73 -1.91 -7.19 1.31
C PRO A 73 -3.05 -6.22 1.70
N LEU A 74 -2.86 -4.93 1.43
CA LEU A 74 -3.90 -3.91 1.61
C LEU A 74 -3.90 -2.96 0.41
N ILE A 75 -5.08 -2.60 -0.07
CA ILE A 75 -5.26 -1.60 -1.12
C ILE A 75 -5.95 -0.42 -0.48
N ILE A 76 -5.37 0.77 -0.64
CA ILE A 76 -5.94 2.03 -0.17
C ILE A 76 -6.05 2.95 -1.36
N GLY A 77 -7.23 3.47 -1.61
CA GLY A 77 -7.41 4.46 -2.66
C GLY A 77 -8.71 5.20 -2.50
N GLU A 78 -8.81 6.32 -3.19
CA GLU A 78 -10.07 7.03 -3.36
C GLU A 78 -10.86 6.31 -4.46
N LYS A 79 -12.17 6.11 -4.23
CA LYS A 79 -13.07 5.69 -5.30
C LYS A 79 -13.33 6.89 -6.20
N SER A 80 -13.28 6.69 -7.52
CA SER A 80 -13.82 7.74 -8.40
C SER A 80 -15.30 7.89 -8.08
N SER A 81 -15.67 9.08 -7.61
CA SER A 81 -17.08 9.46 -7.54
C SER A 81 -17.45 9.81 -8.99
N LEU A 82 -18.03 8.83 -9.69
CA LEU A 82 -18.90 9.15 -10.82
C LEU A 82 -20.04 10.05 -10.33
#